data_AF-A0A1X9YPY7-F1
#
_entry.id   AF-A0A1X9YPY7-F1
#
_cell.length_a   1.000
_cell.length_b   1.000
_cell.length_c   1.000
_cell.angle_alpha   90.00
_cell.angle_beta   90.00
_cell.angle_gamma   90.00
#
_symmetry.space_group_name_H-M   'P 1'
#
loop_
_entity.id
_entity.type
_entity.pdbx_description
1 polymer ?
#
loop_
_entity_poly.entity_id
_entity_poly.type
_entity_poly.pdbx_seq_one_letter_code
_entity_poly.pdbx_strand_id
1 'polypeptide(L)'
;MIYMHQFIPQATLAKLQHLPCWSRQQKGQLHQAYFILHDTVLEYLRRQLARGKWHEVQEILKGKPLTPSGKFLLKELQRLVTGKLMWYLDVKKVFAASIVLMLLPLILAKLTGEMVRKAKRL
;
A
#
# COMPACT_ATOMS: atom_id res chain seq x y z
N MET A 1 4.09 -56.23 10.32
CA MET A 1 4.49 -54.88 10.76
C MET A 1 5.53 -54.37 9.79
N ILE A 2 5.20 -53.40 8.94
CA ILE A 2 6.11 -52.81 7.96
C ILE A 2 6.57 -51.47 8.54
N TYR A 3 7.87 -51.34 8.81
CA TYR A 3 8.48 -50.08 9.22
C TYR A 3 8.52 -49.12 8.01
N MET A 4 7.56 -48.20 7.94
CA MET A 4 7.62 -47.03 7.07
C MET A 4 8.35 -45.89 7.78
N HIS A 5 9.69 -45.94 7.83
CA HIS A 5 10.46 -44.74 8.12
C HIS A 5 10.79 -44.05 6.79
N GLN A 6 10.02 -43.00 6.52
CA GLN A 6 10.16 -42.14 5.36
C GLN A 6 11.59 -41.57 5.31
N PHE A 7 12.25 -41.87 4.20
CA PHE A 7 13.52 -41.30 3.80
C PHE A 7 13.29 -39.82 3.48
N ILE A 8 13.47 -38.91 4.44
CA ILE A 8 13.48 -37.47 4.19
C ILE A 8 14.92 -37.09 3.81
N PRO A 9 15.23 -36.81 2.53
CA PRO A 9 16.58 -36.46 2.14
C PRO A 9 16.97 -35.10 2.75
N GLN A 10 18.04 -35.09 3.55
CA GLN A 10 18.56 -33.92 4.28
C GLN A 10 18.90 -32.71 3.37
N ALA A 11 19.09 -32.95 2.06
CA ALA A 11 19.29 -31.90 1.06
C ALA A 11 18.07 -30.96 0.89
N THR A 12 16.86 -31.43 1.18
CA THR A 12 15.62 -30.64 1.07
C THR A 12 15.48 -29.63 2.21
N LEU A 13 15.98 -29.98 3.39
CA LEU A 13 15.95 -29.13 4.59
C LEU A 13 16.91 -27.94 4.45
N ALA A 14 18.09 -28.13 3.86
CA ALA A 14 19.03 -27.04 3.58
C ALA A 14 18.46 -26.01 2.58
N LYS A 15 17.73 -26.47 1.54
CA LYS A 15 17.08 -25.58 0.58
C LYS A 15 15.91 -24.78 1.17
N LEU A 16 15.25 -25.31 2.20
CA LEU A 16 14.17 -24.64 2.92
C LEU A 16 14.64 -23.56 3.91
N GLN A 17 15.90 -23.59 4.35
CA GLN A 17 16.45 -22.59 5.28
C GLN A 17 16.71 -21.22 4.62
N HIS A 18 16.80 -21.15 3.29
CA HIS A 18 16.94 -19.88 2.56
C HIS A 18 15.60 -19.16 2.31
N LEU A 19 14.47 -19.87 2.36
CA LEU A 19 13.11 -19.30 2.20
C LEU A 19 12.67 -18.33 3.32
N PRO A 20 12.91 -18.58 4.62
CA PRO A 20 12.46 -17.68 5.67
C PRO A 20 13.14 -16.31 5.62
N CYS A 21 14.40 -16.22 5.16
CA CYS A 21 15.11 -14.94 5.03
C CYS A 21 14.50 -14.06 3.93
N TRP A 22 14.16 -14.67 2.79
CA TRP A 22 13.44 -14.01 1.69
C TRP A 22 12.08 -13.45 2.12
N SER A 23 11.31 -14.24 2.90
CA SER A 23 10.01 -13.80 3.41
C SER A 23 10.11 -12.63 4.40
N ARG A 24 11.21 -12.56 5.16
CA ARG A 24 11.43 -11.52 6.18
C ARG A 24 11.84 -10.20 5.53
N GLN A 25 12.67 -10.27 4.48
CA GLN A 25 13.10 -9.11 3.70
C GLN A 25 11.96 -8.53 2.84
N GLN A 26 11.13 -9.39 2.23
CA GLN A 26 9.91 -8.95 1.54
C GLN A 26 8.88 -8.31 2.49
N LYS A 27 8.69 -8.86 3.70
CA LYS A 27 7.84 -8.24 4.72
C LYS A 27 8.33 -6.84 5.10
N GLY A 28 9.65 -6.65 5.26
CA GLY A 28 10.25 -5.34 5.51
C GLY A 28 9.98 -4.34 4.37
N GLN A 29 10.21 -4.75 3.12
CA GLN A 29 9.98 -3.91 1.94
C GLN A 29 8.50 -3.54 1.76
N LEU A 30 7.57 -4.48 1.99
CA LEU A 30 6.14 -4.19 1.93
C LEU A 30 5.68 -3.26 3.05
N HIS A 31 6.22 -3.43 4.26
CA HIS A 31 5.91 -2.55 5.38
C HIS A 31 6.41 -1.12 5.11
N GLN A 32 7.62 -1.00 4.56
CA GLN A 32 8.22 0.27 4.17
C GLN A 32 7.44 0.91 3.00
N ALA A 33 7.04 0.13 2.00
CA ALA A 33 6.18 0.55 0.90
C ALA A 33 4.85 1.12 1.43
N TYR A 34 4.22 0.41 2.37
CA TYR A 34 2.97 0.84 2.99
C TYR A 34 3.14 2.14 3.76
N PHE A 35 4.22 2.29 4.54
CA PHE A 35 4.48 3.48 5.33
C PHE A 35 4.71 4.71 4.44
N ILE A 36 5.53 4.56 3.39
CA ILE A 36 5.77 5.61 2.39
C ILE A 36 4.46 6.01 1.71
N LEU A 37 3.64 5.04 1.34
CA LEU A 37 2.35 5.29 0.73
C LEU A 37 1.42 6.05 1.67
N HIS A 38 1.28 5.57 2.91
CA HIS A 38 0.38 6.14 3.90
C HIS A 38 0.74 7.60 4.18
N ASP A 39 2.02 7.86 4.45
CA ASP A 39 2.52 9.20 4.74
C ASP A 39 2.32 10.15 3.55
N THR A 40 2.65 9.68 2.34
CA THR A 40 2.50 10.47 1.11
C THR A 40 1.04 10.80 0.81
N VAL A 41 0.14 9.82 0.98
CA VAL A 41 -1.30 10.03 0.77
C VAL A 41 -1.84 11.02 1.80
N LEU A 42 -1.49 10.85 3.07
CA LEU A 42 -1.96 11.72 4.14
C LEU A 42 -1.46 13.15 3.99
N GLU A 43 -0.17 13.32 3.68
CA GLU A 43 0.42 14.62 3.41
C GLU A 43 -0.23 15.31 2.20
N TYR A 44 -0.43 14.57 1.11
CA TYR A 44 -1.07 15.09 -0.09
C TYR A 44 -2.52 15.54 0.18
N LEU A 45 -3.32 14.70 0.84
CA LEU A 45 -4.69 15.06 1.20
C LEU A 45 -4.71 16.27 2.15
N ARG A 46 -3.82 16.34 3.14
CA ARG A 46 -3.71 17.49 4.04
C ARG A 46 -3.40 18.78 3.29
N ARG A 47 -2.51 18.74 2.29
CA ARG A 47 -2.22 19.90 1.43
C ARG A 47 -3.43 20.30 0.58
N GLN A 48 -4.19 19.35 0.04
CA GLN A 48 -5.40 19.66 -0.74
C GLN A 48 -6.52 20.23 0.13
N LEU A 49 -6.64 19.75 1.38
CA LEU A 49 -7.55 20.32 2.39
C LEU A 49 -7.16 21.77 2.73
N ALA A 50 -5.87 22.04 2.95
CA ALA A 50 -5.37 23.40 3.20
C ALA A 50 -5.59 24.35 2.01
N ARG A 51 -5.71 23.82 0.78
CA ARG A 51 -6.05 24.57 -0.44
C ARG A 51 -7.56 24.75 -0.66
N GLY A 52 -8.40 24.36 0.30
CA GLY A 52 -9.85 24.50 0.22
C GLY A 52 -10.56 23.41 -0.60
N LYS A 53 -9.84 22.38 -1.08
CA LYS A 53 -10.41 21.28 -1.88
C LYS A 53 -11.04 20.18 -1.03
N TRP A 54 -11.89 20.59 -0.08
CA TRP A 54 -12.53 19.67 0.86
C TRP A 54 -13.45 18.68 0.14
N HIS A 55 -14.21 19.15 -0.85
CA HIS A 55 -15.20 18.34 -1.57
C HIS A 55 -14.53 17.20 -2.35
N GLU A 56 -13.46 17.50 -3.09
CA GLU A 56 -12.73 16.52 -3.89
C GLU A 56 -11.99 15.50 -3.03
N VAL A 57 -11.43 15.94 -1.90
CA VAL A 57 -10.82 15.04 -0.91
C VAL A 57 -11.89 14.11 -0.32
N GLN A 58 -13.06 14.63 0.03
CA GLN A 58 -14.16 13.85 0.56
C GLN A 58 -14.67 12.81 -0.46
N GLU A 59 -14.76 13.17 -1.74
CA GLU A 59 -15.14 12.25 -2.82
C GLU A 59 -14.15 11.09 -2.99
N ILE A 60 -12.85 11.38 -2.97
CA ILE A 60 -11.80 10.36 -3.08
C ILE A 60 -11.81 9.44 -1.86
N LEU A 61 -11.96 10.00 -0.65
CA LEU A 61 -12.08 9.21 0.58
C LEU A 61 -13.32 8.31 0.57
N LYS A 62 -14.45 8.79 0.03
CA LYS A 62 -15.66 7.98 -0.15
C LYS A 62 -15.50 6.89 -1.23
N GLY A 63 -14.35 6.80 -1.90
CA GLY A 63 -14.12 5.85 -2.98
C GLY A 63 -14.94 6.16 -4.24
N LYS A 64 -15.52 7.36 -4.33
CA LYS A 64 -16.37 7.78 -5.44
C LYS A 64 -15.86 9.11 -6.01
N PRO A 65 -14.73 9.11 -6.75
CA PRO A 65 -14.28 10.27 -7.51
C PRO A 65 -15.18 10.43 -8.74
N LEU A 66 -16.42 10.89 -8.52
CA LEU A 66 -17.42 11.05 -9.58
C LEU A 66 -17.15 12.33 -10.38
N THR A 67 -16.57 13.35 -9.77
CA THR A 67 -16.17 14.58 -10.45
C THR A 67 -14.87 14.43 -11.26
N PRO A 68 -14.70 15.20 -12.35
CA PRO A 68 -13.44 15.29 -13.09
C PRO A 68 -12.28 15.75 -12.19
N SER A 69 -12.55 16.64 -11.23
CA SER A 69 -11.58 17.11 -10.24
C SER A 69 -11.14 16.01 -9.27
N GLY A 70 -12.06 15.17 -8.80
CA GLY A 70 -11.74 13.99 -7.99
C GLY A 70 -10.93 12.94 -8.78
N LYS A 71 -11.26 12.71 -10.06
CA LYS A 71 -10.46 11.81 -10.92
C LYS A 71 -9.05 12.34 -11.15
N PHE A 72 -8.92 13.66 -11.34
CA PHE A 72 -7.61 14.31 -11.49
C PHE A 72 -6.78 14.17 -10.21
N LEU A 73 -7.38 14.46 -9.05
CA LEU A 73 -6.70 14.42 -7.76
C LEU A 73 -6.27 12.98 -7.39
N LEU A 74 -7.06 11.97 -7.78
CA LEU A 74 -6.69 10.55 -7.66
C LEU A 74 -5.53 10.18 -8.59
N LYS A 75 -5.56 10.58 -9.87
CA LYS A 75 -4.47 10.31 -10.82
C LYS A 75 -3.17 10.97 -10.40
N GLU A 76 -3.24 12.19 -9.88
CA GLU A 76 -2.07 12.92 -9.40
C GLU A 76 -1.49 12.26 -8.15
N LEU A 77 -2.35 11.81 -7.22
CA LEU A 77 -1.95 11.01 -6.08
C LEU A 77 -1.27 9.70 -6.51
N GLN A 78 -1.86 8.96 -7.45
CA GLN A 78 -1.26 7.74 -8.02
C GLN A 78 0.13 8.02 -8.62
N ARG A 79 0.29 9.12 -9.35
CA ARG A 79 1.57 9.49 -9.98
C ARG A 79 2.64 9.81 -8.93
N LEU A 80 2.29 10.60 -7.91
CA LEU A 80 3.20 10.96 -6.82
C LEU A 80 3.65 9.73 -6.03
N VAL A 81 2.69 8.89 -5.67
CA VAL A 81 2.94 7.65 -4.94
C VAL A 81 3.79 6.69 -5.77
N THR A 82 3.48 6.51 -7.06
CA THR A 82 4.27 5.66 -7.96
C THR A 82 5.70 6.18 -8.08
N GLY A 83 5.89 7.49 -8.20
CA GLY A 83 7.22 8.11 -8.26
C GLY A 83 8.02 7.89 -6.98
N LYS A 84 7.42 8.10 -5.81
CA LYS A 84 8.08 7.82 -4.52
C LYS A 84 8.37 6.33 -4.34
N LEU A 85 7.47 5.43 -4.74
CA LEU A 85 7.71 3.99 -4.71
C LEU A 85 8.90 3.58 -5.57
N MET A 86 8.97 4.10 -6.81
CA MET A 86 10.10 3.85 -7.70
C MET A 86 11.41 4.32 -7.08
N TRP A 87 11.41 5.50 -6.45
CA TRP A 87 12.61 6.08 -5.85
C TRP A 87 13.07 5.35 -4.58
N TYR A 88 12.14 4.98 -3.69
CA TYR A 88 12.47 4.37 -2.40
C TYR A 88 12.72 2.86 -2.45
N LEU A 89 12.08 2.14 -3.39
CA LEU A 89 12.20 0.68 -3.48
C LEU A 89 13.00 0.23 -4.71
N ASP A 90 13.48 1.17 -5.54
CA ASP A 90 14.17 0.90 -6.82
C ASP A 90 13.40 -0.08 -7.73
N VAL A 91 12.07 -0.04 -7.67
CA VAL A 91 11.19 -0.96 -8.42
C VAL A 91 10.84 -0.41 -9.79
N LYS A 92 10.75 -1.30 -10.78
CA LYS A 92 10.27 -0.94 -12.13
C LYS A 92 8.87 -0.35 -12.04
N LYS A 93 8.58 0.62 -12.91
CA LYS A 93 7.30 1.35 -12.99
C LYS A 93 6.06 0.45 -12.97
N VAL A 94 6.12 -0.71 -13.62
CA VAL A 94 5.02 -1.69 -13.67
C VAL A 94 4.70 -2.25 -12.29
N PHE A 95 5.73 -2.61 -11.51
CA PHE A 95 5.56 -3.11 -10.15
C PHE A 95 5.09 -2.02 -9.20
N ALA A 96 5.66 -0.81 -9.30
CA ALA A 96 5.20 0.34 -8.53
C ALA A 96 3.71 0.62 -8.79
N ALA A 97 3.29 0.68 -10.06
CA ALA A 97 1.90 0.91 -10.42
C ALA A 97 0.96 -0.18 -9.88
N SER A 98 1.37 -1.45 -9.95
CA SER A 98 0.60 -2.57 -9.38
C SER A 98 0.43 -2.46 -7.87
N ILE A 99 1.51 -2.11 -7.16
CA ILE A 99 1.48 -1.88 -5.71
C ILE A 99 0.55 -0.70 -5.37
N VAL A 100 0.62 0.40 -6.12
CA VAL A 100 -0.30 1.54 -5.93
C VAL A 100 -1.74 1.13 -6.17
N LEU A 101 -2.03 0.37 -7.23
CA LEU A 101 -3.38 -0.08 -7.54
C LEU A 101 -3.99 -0.91 -6.40
N MET A 102 -3.16 -1.72 -5.73
CA MET A 102 -3.58 -2.57 -4.62
C MET A 102 -3.68 -1.81 -3.29
N LEU A 103 -2.66 -1.00 -2.94
CA LEU A 103 -2.54 -0.37 -1.62
C LEU A 103 -3.30 0.95 -1.51
N LEU A 104 -3.43 1.72 -2.60
CA LEU A 104 -4.07 3.02 -2.55
C LEU A 104 -5.55 2.94 -2.11
N PRO A 105 -6.38 2.01 -2.62
CA PRO A 105 -7.76 1.84 -2.15
C PRO A 105 -7.82 1.46 -0.67
N LEU A 106 -6.91 0.60 -0.20
CA LEU A 106 -6.82 0.17 1.19
C LEU A 106 -6.52 1.33 2.13
N ILE A 107 -5.58 2.20 1.74
CA ILE A 107 -5.17 3.35 2.54
C ILE A 107 -6.28 4.40 2.56
N LEU A 108 -6.88 4.70 1.41
CA LEU A 108 -8.03 5.61 1.35
C LEU A 108 -9.19 5.10 2.21
N ALA A 109 -9.53 3.81 2.15
CA ALA A 109 -10.56 3.21 2.98
C ALA A 109 -10.25 3.32 4.49
N LYS A 110 -8.99 3.10 4.89
CA LYS A 110 -8.57 3.29 6.29
C LYS A 110 -8.71 4.74 6.74
N LEU A 111 -8.25 5.69 5.94
CA LEU A 111 -8.33 7.13 6.26
C LEU A 111 -9.79 7.59 6.37
N THR A 112 -10.68 7.07 5.54
CA THR A 112 -12.14 7.31 5.67
C THR A 112 -12.68 6.78 6.98
N GLY A 113 -12.27 5.57 7.37
CA GLY A 113 -12.63 4.98 8.67
C GLY A 113 -12.13 5.81 9.86
N GLU A 114 -10.91 6.34 9.79
CA GLU A 114 -10.34 7.21 10.83
C GLU A 114 -11.06 8.55 10.92
N MET A 115 -11.37 9.18 9.77
CA MET A 115 -12.13 10.43 9.72
C MET A 115 -13.55 10.25 10.29
N VAL A 116 -14.25 9.17 9.93
CA VAL A 116 -15.58 8.86 10.45
C VAL A 116 -15.55 8.57 11.96
N ARG A 117 -14.55 7.82 12.45
CA ARG A 117 -14.40 7.57 13.89
C ARG A 117 -14.09 8.84 14.68
N LYS A 118 -13.32 9.76 14.11
CA LYS A 118 -13.00 11.04 14.74
C LYS A 118 -14.21 11.98 14.78
N ALA A 119 -15.03 11.98 13.72
CA ALA A 119 -16.29 12.72 13.68
C ALA A 119 -17.36 12.19 14.65
N LYS A 120 -17.37 10.87 14.94
CA LYS A 120 -18.31 10.25 15.90
C LYS A 120 -17.93 10.48 17.38
N ARG A 121 -16.75 11.04 17.66
CA ARG A 121 -16.29 11.38 19.02
C ARG A 121 -16.43 12.88 19.35
N LEU A 122 -16.87 13.69 18.40
CA LEU A 122 -17.28 15.08 18.58
C LEU A 122 -18.80 15.11 18.69
#